data_AF-A0A969F4J7-F1
#
_entry.id   AF-A0A969F4J7-F1
#
_cell.length_a   1.000
_cell.length_b   1.000
_cell.length_c   1.000
_cell.angle_alpha   90.00
_cell.angle_beta   90.00
_cell.angle_gamma   90.00
#
_symmetry.space_group_name_H-M   'P 1'
#
loop_
_entity.id
_entity.type
_entity.pdbx_description
1 polymer ?
#
loop_
_entity_poly.entity_id
_entity_poly.type
_entity_poly.pdbx_seq_one_letter_code
_entity_poly.pdbx_strand_id
1 'polypeptide(L)' 'MTTAPTSTSSRPVVLRATPLDWLKKNLFSNWYNSLISVLLLWLIGSTLYSTLVLGFHHGPLARDSRESQAVHDRAVSR' A
#
# COMPACT_ATOMS: atom_id res chain seq x y z
N MET A 1 20.35 28.49 -56.85
CA MET A 1 19.07 28.23 -56.16
C MET A 1 19.41 27.45 -54.90
N THR A 2 19.33 28.09 -53.73
CA THR A 2 19.75 27.48 -52.45
C THR A 2 18.50 27.06 -51.70
N THR A 3 18.25 25.75 -51.62
CA THR A 3 17.14 25.18 -50.86
C THR A 3 17.55 25.07 -49.38
N ALA A 4 16.86 25.79 -48.50
CA ALA A 4 17.06 25.70 -47.06
C ALA A 4 16.56 24.34 -46.51
N PRO A 5 17.26 23.70 -45.55
CA PRO A 5 16.81 22.46 -44.95
C PRO A 5 15.64 22.72 -44.01
N THR A 6 14.48 22.17 -44.35
CA THR A 6 13.29 22.16 -43.48
C THR A 6 13.62 21.45 -42.17
N SER A 7 13.64 22.22 -41.07
CA SER A 7 13.90 21.68 -39.74
C SER A 7 12.64 20.94 -39.24
N THR A 8 12.62 19.62 -39.38
CA THR A 8 11.58 18.77 -38.77
C THR A 8 11.75 18.81 -37.25
N SER A 9 10.89 19.58 -36.58
CA SER A 9 10.85 19.69 -35.11
C SER A 9 10.51 18.33 -34.49
N SER A 10 11.50 17.64 -33.94
CA SER A 10 11.35 16.42 -33.15
C SER A 10 10.81 16.74 -31.76
N ARG A 11 9.57 17.24 -31.67
CA ARG A 11 8.91 17.27 -30.35
C ARG A 11 8.79 15.82 -29.87
N PRO A 12 9.32 15.47 -28.68
CA PRO A 12 9.14 14.14 -28.15
C PRO A 12 7.64 13.89 -28.02
N VAL A 13 7.17 12.80 -28.60
CA VAL A 13 5.80 12.34 -28.40
C VAL A 13 5.65 12.12 -26.90
N VAL A 14 4.92 13.01 -26.24
CA VAL A 14 4.65 12.90 -24.81
C VAL A 14 3.65 11.76 -24.66
N LEU A 15 4.14 10.52 -24.59
CA LEU A 15 3.31 9.40 -24.20
C LEU A 15 2.75 9.73 -22.82
N ARG A 16 1.42 9.83 -22.72
CA ARG A 16 0.73 9.96 -21.45
C ARG A 16 0.95 8.66 -20.68
N ALA A 17 2.05 8.59 -19.95
CA ALA A 17 2.34 7.47 -19.08
C ALA A 17 1.24 7.40 -18.04
N THR A 18 0.48 6.32 -18.05
CA THR A 18 -0.45 6.05 -16.96
C THR A 18 0.37 5.74 -15.70
N PRO A 19 -0.17 5.97 -14.49
CA PRO A 19 0.51 5.57 -13.25
C PRO A 19 0.91 4.09 -13.27
N LEU A 20 0.08 3.25 -13.92
CA LEU A 20 0.34 1.83 -14.12
C LEU A 20 1.54 1.57 -15.04
N ASP A 21 1.68 2.34 -16.13
CA ASP A 21 2.83 2.25 -17.03
C ASP A 21 4.13 2.68 -16.34
N TRP A 22 4.07 3.73 -15.50
CA TRP A 22 5.23 4.15 -14.71
C TRP A 22 5.66 3.06 -13.73
N LEU A 23 4.67 2.46 -13.06
CA LEU A 23 4.90 1.37 -12.11
C LEU A 23 5.56 0.18 -12.79
N LYS A 24 5.01 -0.25 -13.95
CA LYS A 24 5.58 -1.34 -14.76
C LYS A 24 7.02 -1.05 -15.19
N LYS A 25 7.28 0.18 -15.66
CA LYS A 25 8.58 0.57 -16.19
C LYS A 25 9.66 0.74 -15.12
N ASN A 26 9.31 1.03 -13.87
CA ASN A 26 10.29 1.21 -12.79
C ASN A 26 10.48 -0.04 -11.92
N LEU A 27 9.40 -0.74 -11.58
CA LEU A 27 9.46 -1.90 -10.68
C LEU A 27 9.84 -3.20 -11.40
N PHE A 28 9.56 -3.32 -12.71
CA PHE A 28 9.82 -4.57 -13.45
C PHE A 28 10.81 -4.40 -14.61
N SER A 29 11.50 -3.25 -14.72
CA SER A 29 12.51 -3.03 -15.76
C SER A 29 13.77 -3.88 -15.58
N ASN A 30 14.08 -4.28 -14.35
CA ASN A 30 15.23 -5.09 -14.02
C ASN A 30 14.80 -6.28 -13.16
N TRP A 31 15.45 -7.43 -13.37
CA TRP A 31 15.18 -8.66 -12.62
C TRP A 31 15.34 -8.46 -11.10
N TYR A 32 16.28 -7.61 -10.69
CA TYR A 32 16.49 -7.22 -9.30
C TYR A 32 15.32 -6.41 -8.71
N ASN A 33 14.80 -5.42 -9.45
CA ASN A 33 13.67 -4.61 -9.01
C ASN A 33 12.39 -5.46 -8.91
N SER A 34 12.22 -6.46 -9.79
CA SER A 34 11.11 -7.40 -9.72
C SER A 34 11.14 -8.22 -8.43
N LEU A 35 12.32 -8.73 -8.06
CA LEU A 35 12.54 -9.47 -6.81
C LEU A 35 12.26 -8.61 -5.57
N ILE A 36 12.72 -7.36 -5.56
CA ILE A 36 12.41 -6.39 -4.50
C ILE A 36 10.91 -6.12 -4.43
N SER A 37 10.24 -5.97 -5.58
CA SER A 37 8.81 -5.69 -5.64
C SER A 37 7.99 -6.82 -5.03
N VAL A 38 8.34 -8.06 -5.34
CA VAL A 38 7.71 -9.26 -4.75
C VAL A 38 7.96 -9.30 -3.24
N LEU A 39 9.20 -9.03 -2.81
CA LEU A 39 9.55 -9.00 -1.38
C LEU A 39 8.79 -7.90 -0.62
N LEU A 40 8.69 -6.70 -1.19
CA LEU A 40 7.92 -5.59 -0.62
C LEU A 40 6.45 -5.95 -0.51
N LEU A 41 5.87 -6.52 -1.58
CA LEU A 41 4.46 -6.89 -1.59
C LEU A 41 4.17 -7.96 -0.53
N TRP A 42 5.07 -8.93 -0.38
CA TRP A 42 4.97 -9.94 0.67
C TRP A 42 5.09 -9.34 2.08
N LEU A 43 6.00 -8.40 2.29
CA LEU A 43 6.19 -7.73 3.59
C LEU A 43 5.00 -6.85 3.95
N ILE A 44 4.49 -6.08 2.98
CA ILE A 44 3.29 -5.25 3.17
C ILE A 44 2.09 -6.15 3.44
N GLY A 45 1.91 -7.22 2.65
CA GLY A 45 0.82 -8.17 2.83
C GLY A 45 0.84 -8.85 4.19
N SER A 46 2.01 -9.31 4.66
CA SER A 46 2.14 -9.95 5.97
C SER A 46 1.91 -8.98 7.12
N THR A 47 2.41 -7.75 7.00
CA THR A 47 2.19 -6.69 8.01
C THR A 47 0.70 -6.33 8.08
N LEU A 48 0.05 -6.14 6.92
CA LEU A 48 -1.37 -5.81 6.86
C LEU A 48 -2.25 -6.96 7.35
N TYR A 49 -1.89 -8.20 7.03
CA TYR A 49 -2.57 -9.38 7.56
C TYR A 49 -2.43 -9.46 9.08
N SER A 50 -1.23 -9.25 9.61
CA SER A 50 -0.97 -9.27 11.06
C SER A 50 -1.76 -8.17 11.78
N THR A 51 -1.79 -6.93 11.26
CA THR A 51 -2.53 -5.83 11.88
C THR A 51 -4.04 -6.02 11.80
N LEU A 52 -4.56 -6.53 10.69
CA LEU A 52 -5.98 -6.84 10.56
C LEU A 52 -6.37 -7.99 11.47
N VAL A 53 -5.62 -9.10 11.45
CA VAL A 53 -5.90 -10.26 12.31
C VAL A 53 -5.79 -9.89 13.79
N LEU A 54 -4.71 -9.24 14.25
CA LEU A 54 -4.63 -8.76 15.63
C LEU A 54 -5.73 -7.75 15.95
N GLY A 55 -6.03 -6.83 15.03
CA GLY A 55 -7.09 -5.83 15.22
C GLY A 55 -8.46 -6.47 15.44
N PHE A 56 -8.80 -7.49 14.65
CA PHE A 56 -10.04 -8.26 14.80
C PHE A 56 -10.02 -9.21 16.01
N HIS A 57 -8.85 -9.73 16.39
CA HIS A 57 -8.73 -10.64 17.53
C HIS A 57 -8.72 -9.91 18.89
N HIS A 58 -8.33 -8.63 18.92
CA HIS A 58 -8.27 -7.81 20.15
C HIS A 58 -9.43 -6.81 20.33
N GLY A 59 -10.28 -6.59 19.33
CA GLY A 59 -11.55 -5.87 19.49
C GLY A 59 -12.72 -6.82 19.33
N PRO A 60 -13.38 -7.31 20.41
CA PRO A 60 -14.14 -6.48 21.37
C PRO A 60 -14.02 -6.90 22.86
N LEU A 61 -13.12 -7.83 23.22
CA LEU A 61 -13.12 -8.47 24.54
C LEU A 61 -12.66 -7.56 25.69
N ALA A 62 -11.91 -6.49 25.39
CA ALA A 62 -11.44 -5.55 26.43
C ALA A 62 -12.57 -4.70 27.03
N ARG A 63 -13.72 -4.57 26.32
CA ARG A 63 -14.86 -3.79 26.81
C ARG A 63 -15.71 -4.59 27.80
N ASP A 64 -15.87 -5.88 27.55
CA ASP A 64 -16.78 -6.78 28.29
C ASP A 64 -16.26 -7.07 29.72
N SER A 65 -14.94 -7.20 29.89
CA SER A 65 -14.34 -7.46 31.20
C SER A 65 -14.44 -6.25 32.15
N ARG A 66 -14.40 -5.01 31.63
CA ARG A 66 -14.54 -3.79 32.44
C ARG A 66 -15.97 -3.56 32.91
N GLU A 67 -16.95 -3.90 32.07
CA GLU A 67 -18.37 -3.84 32.46
C GLU A 67 -18.70 -4.89 33.53
N SER A 68 -18.20 -6.11 33.37
CA SER A 68 -18.40 -7.19 34.36
C SER A 68 -17.80 -6.87 35.73
N GLN A 69 -16.60 -6.26 35.79
CA GLN A 69 -16.01 -5.80 37.05
C GLN A 69 -16.79 -4.65 37.69
N ALA A 70 -17.19 -3.65 36.90
CA ALA A 70 -17.95 -2.50 37.41
C ALA A 70 -19.33 -2.91 37.97
N VAL A 71 -19.96 -3.93 37.39
CA VAL A 71 -21.22 -4.50 37.89
C VAL A 71 -20.98 -5.30 39.18
N HIS A 72 -19.91 -6.10 39.24
CA HIS A 72 -19.56 -6.87 40.44
C HIS A 72 -19.25 -5.95 41.64
N ASP A 73 -18.44 -4.90 41.45
CA ASP A 73 -18.10 -3.94 42.51
C ASP A 73 -19.34 -3.20 43.04
N ARG A 74 -20.30 -2.85 42.15
CA ARG A 74 -21.57 -2.25 42.55
C ARG A 74 -22.48 -3.21 43.33
N ALA A 75 -22.42 -4.50 43.04
CA ALA A 75 -23.21 -5.51 43.73
C ALA A 75 -22.66 -5.83 45.13
N VAL A 76 -21.34 -5.77 45.32
CA VAL A 76 -20.69 -6.00 46.62
C VAL A 76 -20.82 -4.80 47.57
N SER A 77 -21.05 -3.60 47.02
CA SER A 77 -21.14 -2.34 47.78
C SER A 77 -22.54 -2.02 48.35
N ARG A 78 -23.53 -2.92 48.21
CA ARG A 78 -24.89 -2.78 48.74
C ARG A 78 -25.16 -3.82 49.81
#